data_AF-R0IH88-F1
#
_entry.id   AF-R0IH88-F1
#
_cell.length_a   1.000
_cell.length_b   1.000
_cell.length_c   1.000
_cell.angle_alpha   90.00
_cell.angle_beta   90.00
_cell.angle_gamma   90.00
#
_symmetry.space_group_name_H-M   'P 1'
#
loop_
_entity.id
_entity.type
_entity.pdbx_description
1 polymer ?
#
loop_
_entity_poly.entity_id
_entity_poly.type
_entity_poly.pdbx_seq_one_letter_code
_entity_poly.pdbx_strand_id
1 'polypeptide(L)'
;MGEEKVCTAHLHLTETVLGLEETEKFFKTIPSNMRDYSVYSTLLTSYTRSEKTLDKAESTFKKMRELGFLWKSSRFNSMISLYSQLGKGNMVDKLFMRRWVDEEGIKLERDTVAEMANAYVRVCSEMYYGNVEKQT
;
A
#
# COMPACT_ATOMS: atom_id res chain seq x y z
N MET A 1 1.19 -17.56 -18.86
CA MET A 1 2.41 -17.19 -18.09
C MET A 1 3.34 -16.22 -18.82
N GLY A 2 3.30 -16.10 -20.16
CA GLY A 2 4.14 -15.15 -20.90
C GLY A 2 3.67 -13.69 -20.85
N GLU A 3 2.36 -13.45 -20.94
CA GLU A 3 1.79 -12.09 -21.00
C GLU A 3 1.74 -11.39 -19.62
N GLU A 4 1.58 -12.16 -18.55
CA GLU A 4 1.54 -11.72 -17.15
C GLU A 4 2.82 -10.97 -16.70
N LYS A 5 3.97 -11.42 -17.19
CA LYS A 5 5.27 -10.80 -16.90
C LYS A 5 5.50 -9.51 -17.70
N VAL A 6 4.91 -9.40 -18.89
CA VAL A 6 5.15 -8.28 -19.81
C VAL A 6 4.48 -7.00 -19.31
N CYS A 7 3.23 -7.08 -18.83
CA CYS A 7 2.52 -5.90 -18.31
C CYS A 7 3.16 -5.37 -17.02
N THR A 8 3.64 -6.27 -16.16
CA THR A 8 4.29 -5.92 -14.89
C THR A 8 5.63 -5.24 -15.10
N ALA A 9 6.48 -5.81 -15.96
CA ALA A 9 7.79 -5.26 -16.28
C ALA A 9 7.65 -3.88 -16.96
N HIS A 10 6.70 -3.73 -17.88
CA HIS A 10 6.41 -2.43 -18.48
C HIS A 10 5.93 -1.42 -17.44
N LEU A 11 4.94 -1.74 -16.61
CA LEU A 11 4.45 -0.83 -15.57
C LEU A 11 5.56 -0.35 -14.64
N HIS A 12 6.45 -1.24 -14.22
CA HIS A 12 7.58 -0.88 -13.36
C HIS A 12 8.57 0.02 -14.10
N LEU A 13 8.88 -0.28 -15.37
CA LEU A 13 9.76 0.55 -16.20
C LEU A 13 9.16 1.93 -16.46
N THR A 14 7.88 2.00 -16.85
CA THR A 14 7.13 3.25 -17.04
C THR A 14 7.16 4.08 -15.77
N GLU A 15 6.95 3.48 -14.59
CA GLU A 15 7.04 4.23 -13.34
C GLU A 15 8.45 4.78 -13.10
N THR A 16 9.48 3.94 -13.27
CA THR A 16 10.87 4.35 -12.99
C THR A 16 11.45 5.35 -13.99
N VAL A 17 11.00 5.32 -15.25
CA VAL A 17 11.56 6.14 -16.34
C VAL A 17 10.68 7.35 -16.66
N LEU A 18 9.35 7.22 -16.54
CA LEU A 18 8.37 8.20 -17.02
C LEU A 18 7.50 8.78 -15.89
N GLY A 19 7.57 8.23 -14.69
CA GLY A 19 6.85 8.72 -13.51
C GLY A 19 5.40 8.25 -13.42
N LEU A 20 4.75 8.64 -12.31
CA LEU A 20 3.43 8.13 -11.91
C LEU A 20 2.31 8.44 -12.91
N GLU A 21 2.36 9.60 -13.57
CA GLU A 21 1.31 10.02 -14.50
C GLU A 21 1.22 9.08 -15.72
N GLU A 22 2.35 8.67 -16.27
CA GLU A 22 2.40 7.74 -17.39
C GLU A 22 2.03 6.31 -16.97
N THR A 23 2.38 5.91 -15.74
CA THR A 23 1.90 4.65 -15.15
C THR A 23 0.37 4.62 -15.06
N GLU A 24 -0.27 5.72 -14.66
CA GLU A 24 -1.74 5.83 -14.62
C GLU A 24 -2.37 5.79 -16.01
N LYS A 25 -1.78 6.47 -17.00
CA LYS A 25 -2.24 6.43 -18.39
C LYS A 25 -2.15 5.01 -18.94
N PHE A 26 -1.03 4.33 -18.75
CA PHE A 26 -0.87 2.94 -19.17
C PHE A 26 -1.85 2.00 -18.46
N PHE A 27 -2.05 2.15 -17.15
CA PHE A 27 -3.05 1.34 -16.44
C PHE A 27 -4.45 1.47 -17.05
N LYS A 28 -4.84 2.67 -17.52
CA LYS A 28 -6.12 2.90 -18.18
C LYS A 28 -6.24 2.22 -19.55
N THR A 29 -5.13 2.00 -20.27
CA THR A 29 -5.15 1.29 -21.56
C THR A 29 -5.31 -0.23 -21.42
N ILE A 30 -4.94 -0.79 -20.27
CA ILE A 30 -5.11 -2.23 -20.00
C ILE A 30 -6.61 -2.55 -19.84
N PRO A 31 -7.19 -3.48 -20.63
CA PRO A 31 -8.56 -3.94 -20.45
C PRO A 31 -8.82 -4.48 -19.05
N SER A 32 -10.01 -4.23 -18.48
CA SER A 32 -10.30 -4.58 -17.08
C SER A 32 -10.16 -6.07 -16.77
N ASN A 33 -10.45 -6.94 -17.74
CA ASN A 33 -10.29 -8.39 -17.64
C ASN A 33 -8.82 -8.86 -17.68
N MET A 34 -7.89 -8.01 -18.11
CA MET A 34 -6.44 -8.27 -18.14
C MET A 34 -5.70 -7.67 -16.94
N ARG A 35 -6.39 -6.95 -16.05
CA ARG A 35 -5.78 -6.37 -14.84
C ARG A 35 -5.74 -7.40 -13.73
N ASP A 36 -4.63 -8.12 -13.68
CA ASP A 36 -4.37 -9.13 -12.66
C ASP A 36 -3.78 -8.56 -11.36
N TYR A 37 -3.47 -9.45 -10.41
CA TYR A 37 -2.80 -9.12 -9.16
C TYR A 37 -1.55 -8.25 -9.36
N SER A 38 -0.77 -8.52 -10.40
CA SER A 38 0.53 -7.91 -10.64
C SER A 38 0.44 -6.49 -11.20
N VAL A 39 -0.63 -6.20 -11.93
CA VAL A 39 -0.97 -4.82 -12.34
C VAL A 39 -1.38 -3.99 -11.11
N TYR A 40 -2.29 -4.50 -10.27
CA TYR A 40 -2.75 -3.79 -9.08
C TYR A 40 -1.69 -3.70 -7.98
N SER A 41 -0.93 -4.78 -7.72
CA SER A 41 0.51 -4.73 -7.99
C SER A 41 1.28 -3.45 -7.79
N THR A 42 1.94 -3.19 -8.90
CA THR A 42 2.75 -2.03 -9.18
C THR A 42 1.97 -0.77 -8.84
N LEU A 43 0.71 -0.65 -9.26
CA LEU A 43 -0.06 0.58 -9.05
C LEU A 43 -0.19 0.97 -7.58
N LEU A 44 -0.48 0.00 -6.70
CA LEU A 44 -0.54 0.27 -5.26
C LEU A 44 0.83 0.68 -4.72
N THR A 45 1.90 -0.03 -5.10
CA THR A 45 3.27 0.32 -4.70
C THR A 45 3.61 1.74 -5.10
N SER A 46 3.25 2.15 -6.32
CA SER A 46 3.46 3.51 -6.83
C SER A 46 2.75 4.56 -5.96
N TYR A 47 1.49 4.32 -5.60
CA TYR A 47 0.74 5.26 -4.76
C TYR A 47 1.20 5.30 -3.30
N THR A 48 1.76 4.21 -2.78
CA THR A 48 2.27 4.19 -1.40
C THR A 48 3.59 4.94 -1.21
N ARG A 49 4.22 5.43 -2.29
CA ARG A 49 5.47 6.21 -2.22
C ARG A 49 5.24 7.68 -1.86
N SER A 50 4.01 8.18 -1.91
CA SER A 50 3.70 9.58 -1.62
C SER A 50 2.39 9.74 -0.86
N GLU A 51 2.42 10.61 0.14
CA GLU A 51 1.25 11.05 0.89
C GLU A 51 0.16 11.68 0.00
N LYS A 52 0.57 12.38 -1.05
CA LYS A 52 -0.33 13.07 -1.99
C LYS A 52 -1.23 12.10 -2.77
N THR A 53 -0.88 10.82 -2.78
CA THR A 53 -1.60 9.77 -3.50
C THR A 53 -2.36 8.82 -2.58
N LEU A 54 -2.56 9.20 -1.31
CA LEU A 54 -3.26 8.37 -0.32
C LEU A 54 -4.63 7.89 -0.82
N ASP A 55 -5.49 8.79 -1.30
CA ASP A 55 -6.85 8.43 -1.74
C ASP A 55 -6.82 7.39 -2.88
N LYS A 56 -5.80 7.50 -3.76
CA LYS A 56 -5.58 6.54 -4.85
C LYS A 56 -5.06 5.20 -4.32
N ALA A 57 -4.18 5.21 -3.32
CA ALA A 57 -3.71 4.01 -2.63
C ALA A 57 -4.88 3.27 -1.96
N GLU A 58 -5.71 3.99 -1.20
CA GLU A 58 -6.88 3.43 -0.51
C GLU A 58 -7.89 2.84 -1.49
N SER A 59 -8.21 3.57 -2.57
CA SER A 59 -9.11 3.10 -3.62
C SER A 59 -8.58 1.84 -4.32
N THR A 60 -7.28 1.82 -4.64
CA THR A 60 -6.62 0.66 -5.27
C THR A 60 -6.62 -0.53 -4.32
N PHE A 61 -6.31 -0.34 -3.05
CA PHE A 61 -6.30 -1.38 -2.03
C PHE A 61 -7.71 -1.96 -1.80
N LYS A 62 -8.74 -1.11 -1.76
CA LYS A 62 -10.13 -1.56 -1.72
C LYS A 62 -10.48 -2.38 -2.95
N LYS A 63 -10.07 -1.94 -4.15
CA LYS A 63 -10.36 -2.69 -5.37
C LYS A 63 -9.68 -4.06 -5.38
N MET A 64 -8.43 -4.12 -4.94
CA MET A 64 -7.72 -5.39 -4.74
C MET A 64 -8.47 -6.32 -3.79
N ARG A 65 -9.06 -5.79 -2.72
CA ARG A 65 -9.88 -6.59 -1.79
C ARG A 65 -11.10 -7.20 -2.47
N GLU A 66 -11.85 -6.40 -3.21
CA GLU A 66 -13.05 -6.85 -3.94
C GLU A 66 -12.72 -7.96 -4.94
N LEU A 67 -11.53 -7.91 -5.55
CA LEU A 67 -11.03 -8.92 -6.48
C LEU A 67 -10.37 -10.13 -5.79
N GLY A 68 -10.32 -10.13 -4.45
CA GLY A 68 -9.64 -11.17 -3.68
C GLY A 68 -8.12 -11.11 -3.73
N PHE A 69 -7.51 -10.05 -4.26
CA PHE A 69 -6.06 -9.89 -4.51
C PHE A 69 -5.20 -9.62 -3.25
N LEU A 70 -5.80 -9.71 -2.06
CA LEU A 70 -5.17 -9.39 -0.78
C LEU A 70 -4.69 -10.61 0.00
N TRP A 71 -4.30 -11.70 -0.68
CA TRP A 71 -3.75 -12.88 -0.01
C TRP A 71 -2.30 -12.70 0.47
N LYS A 72 -1.55 -11.72 -0.04
CA LYS A 72 -0.16 -11.44 0.37
C LYS A 72 -0.09 -10.36 1.45
N SER A 73 0.67 -10.63 2.52
CA SER A 73 0.91 -9.70 3.63
C SER A 73 1.59 -8.40 3.18
N SER A 74 2.43 -8.46 2.14
CA SER A 74 3.18 -7.30 1.64
C SER A 74 2.30 -6.09 1.30
N ARG A 75 1.06 -6.30 0.84
CA ARG A 75 0.15 -5.19 0.49
C ARG A 75 -0.41 -4.48 1.70
N PHE A 76 -0.66 -5.23 2.76
CA PHE A 76 -1.06 -4.65 4.04
C PHE A 76 0.11 -3.89 4.64
N ASN A 77 1.31 -4.47 4.60
CA ASN A 77 2.52 -3.81 5.10
C ASN A 77 2.76 -2.47 4.38
N SER A 78 2.60 -2.40 3.06
CA SER A 78 2.69 -1.13 2.32
C SER A 78 1.67 -0.09 2.79
N MET A 79 0.41 -0.49 3.04
CA MET A 79 -0.61 0.42 3.57
C MET A 79 -0.34 0.84 5.02
N ILE A 80 0.10 -0.08 5.87
CA ILE A 80 0.49 0.21 7.26
C ILE A 80 1.63 1.24 7.27
N SER A 81 2.64 1.05 6.42
CA SER A 81 3.77 1.97 6.29
C SER A 81 3.31 3.35 5.86
N LEU A 82 2.45 3.44 4.83
CA LEU A 82 1.89 4.71 4.36
C LEU A 82 1.08 5.42 5.46
N TYR A 83 0.17 4.72 6.13
CA TYR A 83 -0.62 5.31 7.21
C TYR A 83 0.25 5.75 8.39
N SER A 84 1.29 4.98 8.71
CA SER A 84 2.23 5.30 9.77
C SER A 84 3.01 6.58 9.47
N GLN A 85 3.51 6.74 8.24
CA GLN A 85 4.22 7.96 7.82
C GLN A 85 3.32 9.20 7.89
N LEU A 86 2.01 9.01 7.71
CA LEU A 86 1.00 10.06 7.82
C LEU A 86 0.51 10.32 9.25
N GLY A 87 1.07 9.68 10.26
CA GLY A 87 0.60 9.75 11.65
C GLY A 87 -0.82 9.17 11.86
N LYS A 88 -1.37 8.42 10.91
CA LYS A 88 -2.74 7.87 10.94
C LYS A 88 -2.83 6.56 11.72
N GLY A 89 -2.42 6.58 12.99
CA GLY A 89 -2.38 5.39 13.86
C GLY A 89 -3.72 4.65 13.97
N ASN A 90 -4.84 5.37 14.02
CA ASN A 90 -6.17 4.76 14.05
C ASN A 90 -6.49 3.91 12.80
N MET A 91 -5.93 4.27 11.63
CA MET A 91 -6.10 3.50 10.40
C MET A 91 -5.19 2.27 10.39
N VAL A 92 -3.99 2.36 10.97
CA VAL A 92 -3.11 1.21 11.21
C VAL A 92 -3.82 0.19 12.10
N ASP A 93 -4.39 0.63 13.22
CA ASP A 93 -5.13 -0.24 14.15
C ASP A 93 -6.32 -0.92 13.45
N LYS A 94 -7.13 -0.15 12.70
CA LYS A 94 -8.26 -0.69 11.95
C LYS A 94 -7.82 -1.72 10.92
N LEU A 95 -6.74 -1.46 10.18
CA LEU A 95 -6.23 -2.38 9.16
C LEU A 95 -5.74 -3.68 9.80
N PHE A 96 -5.04 -3.57 10.93
CA PHE A 96 -4.54 -4.71 11.69
C PHE A 96 -5.68 -5.56 12.26
N MET A 97 -6.62 -4.93 12.98
CA MET A 97 -7.76 -5.62 13.58
C MET A 97 -8.61 -6.31 12.53
N ARG A 98 -8.82 -5.66 11.38
CA ARG A 98 -9.57 -6.25 10.27
C ARG A 98 -8.88 -7.49 9.70
N ARG A 99 -7.55 -7.45 9.54
CA ARG A 99 -6.77 -8.64 9.14
C ARG A 99 -6.89 -9.77 10.17
N TRP A 100 -6.83 -9.43 11.46
CA TRP A 100 -6.94 -10.40 12.56
C TRP A 100 -8.29 -11.12 12.59
N VAL A 101 -9.37 -10.45 12.22
CA VAL A 101 -10.73 -11.02 12.24
C VAL A 101 -11.06 -11.80 10.97
N ASP A 102 -10.50 -11.40 9.81
CA ASP A 102 -10.80 -12.03 8.50
C ASP A 102 -10.03 -13.37 8.29
N GLU A 103 -8.95 -13.65 9.03
CA GLU A 103 -8.21 -14.93 9.01
C GLU A 103 -8.40 -15.66 10.35
N GLU A 104 -8.88 -16.91 10.36
CA GLU A 104 -8.87 -17.74 11.58
C GLU A 104 -7.44 -17.92 12.09
N GLY A 105 -7.02 -17.08 13.04
CA GLY A 105 -5.71 -17.15 13.69
C GLY A 105 -4.56 -16.85 12.74
N ILE A 106 -4.09 -15.60 12.74
CA ILE A 106 -2.97 -15.17 11.88
C ILE A 106 -1.73 -16.05 12.10
N LYS A 107 -1.20 -16.64 11.02
CA LYS A 107 0.24 -16.94 10.92
C LYS A 107 0.95 -15.62 10.70
N LEU A 108 1.19 -14.86 11.77
CA LEU A 108 1.85 -13.56 11.71
C LEU A 108 3.23 -13.74 11.07
N GLU A 109 3.36 -13.37 9.80
CA GLU A 109 4.67 -13.30 9.16
C GLU A 109 5.48 -12.23 9.89
N ARG A 110 6.75 -12.55 10.17
CA ARG A 110 7.69 -11.69 10.93
C ARG A 110 7.65 -10.24 10.45
N ASP A 111 7.55 -10.04 9.14
CA ASP A 111 7.59 -8.74 8.48
C ASP A 111 6.37 -7.88 8.82
N THR A 112 5.18 -8.47 8.98
CA THR A 112 3.96 -7.74 9.36
C THR A 112 4.01 -7.26 10.80
N VAL A 113 4.53 -8.08 11.72
CA VAL A 113 4.75 -7.68 13.12
C VAL A 113 5.80 -6.57 13.20
N ALA A 114 6.88 -6.68 12.44
CA ALA A 114 7.93 -5.68 12.39
C ALA A 114 7.43 -4.33 11.86
N GLU A 115 6.64 -4.34 10.77
CA GLU A 115 6.08 -3.10 10.22
C GLU A 115 5.08 -2.45 11.20
N MET A 116 4.30 -3.25 11.93
CA MET A 116 3.42 -2.75 12.99
C MET A 116 4.19 -2.11 14.14
N ALA A 117 5.25 -2.76 14.63
CA ALA A 117 6.11 -2.20 15.68
C ALA A 117 6.75 -0.88 15.22
N ASN A 118 7.28 -0.84 14.00
CA ASN A 118 7.82 0.38 13.39
C ASN A 118 6.74 1.46 13.25
N ALA A 119 5.51 1.06 12.91
CA ALA A 119 4.40 1.98 12.78
C ALA A 119 4.07 2.69 14.10
N TYR A 120 3.98 1.94 15.20
CA TYR A 120 3.77 2.54 16.52
C TYR A 120 4.92 3.44 16.96
N VAL A 121 6.17 3.05 16.69
CA VAL A 121 7.33 3.89 17.01
C VAL A 121 7.25 5.24 16.28
N ARG A 122 6.91 5.24 14.99
CA ARG A 122 6.76 6.47 14.19
C ARG A 122 5.62 7.34 14.69
N VAL A 123 4.44 6.77 14.92
CA VAL A 123 3.26 7.48 15.44
C VAL A 123 3.55 8.10 16.81
N CYS A 124 4.19 7.36 17.72
CA CYS A 124 4.56 7.87 19.04
C CYS A 124 5.64 8.96 18.97
N SER A 125 6.57 8.87 18.02
CA SER A 125 7.63 9.86 17.84
C SER A 125 7.09 11.21 17.36
N GLU A 126 6.13 11.21 16.42
CA GLU A 126 5.49 12.45 15.93
C GLU A 126 4.67 13.17 17.01
N MET A 127 4.04 12.43 17.94
CA MET A 127 3.36 13.03 19.09
C MET A 127 4.33 13.77 20.03
N TYR A 128 5.56 13.28 20.18
CA TYR A 128 6.55 13.87 21.08
C TYR A 128 7.34 15.02 20.45
N TYR A 129 7.67 14.96 19.15
CA TYR A 129 8.45 16.00 18.48
C TYR A 129 7.61 17.07 17.75
N GLY A 130 6.39 16.76 17.30
CA GLY A 130 5.51 17.72 16.60
C GLY A 130 4.91 18.83 17.48
N ASN A 131 5.04 18.71 18.80
CA ASN A 131 4.64 19.76 19.76
C ASN A 131 5.72 20.83 19.99
N VAL A 132 6.99 20.56 19.65
CA VAL A 132 8.09 21.48 19.92
C VAL A 132 8.15 22.61 18.87
N GLU A 133 7.81 22.33 17.61
CA GLU A 133 7.84 23.33 16.53
C GLU A 133 6.60 24.24 16.46
N LYS A 134 5.54 23.96 17.23
CA LYS A 134 4.33 24.81 17.28
C LYS A 134 4.32 25.82 18.43
N GLN A 135 5.41 25.89 19.21
CA GLN A 135 5.55 26.81 20.35
C GLN A 135 6.73 27.79 20.23
N THR A 136 7.37 27.87 19.06
CA THR A 136 8.43 28.85 18.75
C THR A 136 8.02 29.69 17.55
#